data_AF-A0A367LYN4-F1
#
_entry.id   AF-A0A367LYN4-F1
#
_cell.length_a   1.000
_cell.length_b   1.000
_cell.length_c   1.000
_cell.angle_alpha   90.00
_cell.angle_beta   90.00
_cell.angle_gamma   90.00
#
_symmetry.space_group_name_H-M   'P 1'
#
loop_
_entity.id
_entity.type
_entity.pdbx_description
1 polymer ?
#
loop_
_entity_poly.entity_id
_entity_poly.type
_entity_poly.pdbx_seq_one_letter_code
_entity_poly.pdbx_strand_id
1 'polypeptide(L)' 'MKQSSILAETRHELLDDIAAHTATVLSEHGIDAGLAEQAGHAVADHLANQWRG' A
#
# COMPACT_ATOMS: atom_id res chain seq x y z
N MET A 1 22.39 0.12 11.82
CA MET A 1 20.97 0.35 12.18
C MET A 1 20.49 1.74 11.72
N LYS A 2 20.74 2.17 10.46
CA LYS A 2 20.29 3.48 9.95
C LYS A 2 19.04 3.39 9.05
N GLN A 3 18.70 2.20 8.58
CA GLN A 3 17.63 1.98 7.61
C GLN A 3 16.23 1.98 8.24
N SER A 4 16.15 1.65 9.54
CA SER A 4 14.89 1.58 10.29
C SER A 4 14.22 2.95 10.50
N SER A 5 14.98 4.05 10.53
CA SER A 5 14.42 5.40 10.72
C SER A 5 13.74 5.94 9.46
N ILE A 6 14.39 5.82 8.30
CA ILE A 6 13.85 6.36 7.04
C ILE A 6 12.51 5.70 6.68
N LEU A 7 12.42 4.38 6.78
CA LEU A 7 11.19 3.62 6.50
C LEU A 7 10.05 3.94 7.49
N ALA A 8 10.38 4.28 8.74
CA ALA A 8 9.38 4.70 9.72
C ALA A 8 8.89 6.13 9.45
N GLU A 9 9.78 7.02 9.00
CA GLU A 9 9.50 8.41 8.67
C GLU A 9 8.68 8.55 7.37
N THR A 10 8.95 7.72 6.36
CA THR A 10 8.22 7.73 5.07
C THR A 10 7.12 6.66 4.98
N ARG A 11 6.74 6.03 6.11
CA ARG A 11 5.80 4.90 6.12
C ARG A 11 4.46 5.24 5.48
N HIS A 12 3.94 6.44 5.72
CA HIS A 12 2.66 6.86 5.15
C HIS A 12 2.74 6.98 3.63
N GLU A 13 3.80 7.64 3.13
CA GLU A 13 4.05 7.79 1.70
C GLU A 13 4.27 6.44 1.00
N LEU A 14 4.98 5.52 1.65
CA LEU A 14 5.18 4.17 1.13
C LEU A 14 3.86 3.38 1.07
N LEU A 15 3.02 3.47 2.10
CA LEU A 15 1.73 2.78 2.12
C LEU A 15 0.76 3.34 1.07
N ASP A 16 0.80 4.65 0.84
CA ASP A 16 0.03 5.33 -0.21
C ASP A 16 0.48 4.88 -1.61
N ASP A 17 1.79 4.86 -1.85
CA ASP A 17 2.37 4.37 -3.10
C ASP A 17 2.02 2.89 -3.36
N ILE A 18 2.10 2.04 -2.33
CA ILE A 18 1.70 0.63 -2.44
C ILE A 18 0.21 0.50 -2.78
N ALA A 19 -0.67 1.28 -2.16
CA ALA A 19 -2.10 1.28 -2.47
C ALA A 19 -2.35 1.69 -3.93
N ALA A 20 -1.73 2.79 -4.38
CA ALA A 20 -1.84 3.29 -5.74
C ALA A 20 -1.29 2.31 -6.79
N HIS A 21 -0.12 1.71 -6.53
CA HIS A 21 0.50 0.74 -7.42
C HIS A 21 -0.33 -0.54 -7.51
N THR A 22 -0.88 -1.01 -6.39
CA THR A 22 -1.78 -2.18 -6.37
C THR A 22 -3.03 -1.93 -7.21
N ALA A 23 -3.67 -0.76 -7.06
CA ALA A 23 -4.82 -0.40 -7.87
C ALA A 23 -4.49 -0.32 -9.36
N THR A 24 -3.31 0.19 -9.71
CA THR A 24 -2.81 0.25 -11.10
C THR A 24 -2.69 -1.15 -11.70
N VAL A 25 -1.98 -2.07 -11.04
CA VAL A 25 -1.78 -3.45 -11.52
C VAL A 25 -3.11 -4.19 -11.67
N LEU A 26 -4.02 -4.06 -10.70
CA LEU A 26 -5.34 -4.69 -10.80
C LEU A 26 -6.17 -4.13 -11.97
N SER A 27 -6.10 -2.82 -12.21
CA SER A 27 -6.75 -2.19 -13.36
C SER A 27 -6.17 -2.69 -14.68
N GLU A 28 -4.85 -2.89 -14.77
CA GLU A 28 -4.19 -3.48 -15.95
C GLU A 28 -4.66 -4.92 -16.23
N HIS A 29 -5.09 -5.64 -15.19
CA HIS A 29 -5.71 -6.96 -15.30
C HIS A 29 -7.22 -6.93 -15.57
N GLY A 30 -7.81 -5.76 -15.81
CA GLY A 30 -9.22 -5.59 -16.13
C GLY A 30 -10.16 -5.67 -14.92
N ILE A 31 -9.63 -5.51 -13.71
CA ILE A 31 -10.45 -5.36 -12.50
C ILE A 31 -11.12 -3.98 -12.52
N ASP A 32 -12.36 -3.92 -12.05
CA ASP A 32 -13.10 -2.66 -11.87
C ASP A 32 -12.28 -1.65 -11.05
N ALA A 33 -12.29 -0.38 -11.47
CA ALA A 33 -11.46 0.66 -10.86
C ALA A 33 -11.79 0.89 -9.38
N GLY A 34 -13.07 0.84 -9.01
CA GLY A 34 -13.48 0.98 -7.61
C GLY A 34 -13.05 -0.22 -6.76
N LEU A 35 -13.13 -1.43 -7.31
CA LEU A 35 -12.64 -2.63 -6.64
C LEU A 35 -11.10 -2.65 -6.53
N ALA A 36 -10.39 -2.20 -7.56
CA ALA A 36 -8.94 -2.09 -7.58
C ALA A 36 -8.42 -1.09 -6.53
N GLU A 37 -9.07 0.07 -6.42
CA GLU A 37 -8.77 1.08 -5.39
C GLU A 37 -9.00 0.50 -3.99
N GLN A 38 -10.15 -0.13 -3.74
CA GLN A 38 -10.46 -0.75 -2.45
C GLN A 38 -9.45 -1.84 -2.08
N ALA A 39 -9.04 -2.67 -3.06
CA ALA A 39 -8.04 -3.70 -2.84
C ALA A 39 -6.67 -3.11 -2.48
N GLY A 40 -6.25 -2.02 -3.13
CA GLY A 40 -5.02 -1.31 -2.79
C GLY A 40 -5.01 -0.80 -1.34
N HIS A 41 -6.10 -0.17 -0.92
CA HIS A 41 -6.25 0.29 0.47
C HIS A 41 -6.26 -0.88 1.47
N ALA A 42 -6.94 -1.99 1.15
CA ALA A 42 -6.97 -3.17 2.01
C ALA A 42 -5.57 -3.79 2.20
N VAL A 43 -4.73 -3.78 1.15
CA VAL A 43 -3.32 -4.23 1.23
C VAL A 43 -2.50 -3.29 2.12
N ALA A 44 -2.63 -1.97 1.92
CA ALA A 44 -1.92 -0.98 2.74
C ALA A 44 -2.32 -1.09 4.23
N ASP A 45 -3.60 -1.25 4.53
CA ASP A 45 -4.11 -1.45 5.89
C ASP A 45 -3.58 -2.73 6.51
N HIS A 46 -3.53 -3.83 5.75
CA HIS A 46 -2.95 -5.09 6.22
C HIS A 46 -1.47 -4.91 6.61
N LEU A 47 -0.68 -4.26 5.76
CA LEU A 47 0.74 -3.97 6.02
C LEU A 47 0.91 -3.05 7.23
N ALA A 48 0.10 -2.00 7.35
CA ALA A 48 0.12 -1.10 8.49
C ALA A 48 -0.17 -1.83 9.81
N ASN A 49 -1.13 -2.77 9.79
CA ASN A 49 -1.47 -3.59 10.95
C ASN A 49 -0.36 -4.59 11.31
N GLN A 50 0.28 -5.23 10.32
CA GLN A 50 1.43 -6.12 10.56
C GLN A 50 2.63 -5.36 11.17
N TRP A 51 2.87 -4.12 10.77
CA TRP A 51 3.93 -3.29 11.36
C TRP A 51 3.63 -2.74 12.75
N ARG A 52 2.37 -2.81 13.22
CA ARG A 52 2.03 -2.52 14.61
C ARG A 52 2.24 -3.71 15.55
N GLY A 53 2.68 -4.87 15.02
CA GLY A 53 3.09 -6.04 15.77
C GLY A 53 4.29 -5.77 16.69
#